data_AF-A0A813L0T3-F1
#
_entry.id   AF-A0A813L0T3-F1
#
_cell.length_a   1.000
_cell.length_b   1.000
_cell.length_c   1.000
_cell.angle_alpha   90.00
_cell.angle_beta   90.00
_cell.angle_gamma   90.00
#
_symmetry.space_group_name_H-M   'P 1'
#
loop_
_entity.id
_entity.type
_entity.pdbx_description
1 polymer ?
#
loop_
_entity_poly.entity_id
_entity_poly.type
_entity_poly.pdbx_seq_one_letter_code
_entity_poly.pdbx_strand_id
1 'polypeptide(L)'
;LSASKKLRLKLNDVSERGVLKYGVQSCHRRLASQDSELPPLPKRPDGSSKLLQRSFFERLLAAQLDLQTSLACDVSAAQNDIRHLALEHLLLLRVRSLDFNTSSSSHEAHNGFLMKLDQQLYEQLANRLLAAAGVILPASRSAERLHRLGFQTVLVSGAVAILSGNMAEFPPSGASSPSSRKGSCSSQPSSSGSPTALQLNREADEPRILGEASPLPRCWALPLDAELWPEHQLALLSLDADADAPPRLRLLPRALDAAEAAEKLEAWCREELEGSGVAVIFDRSRERRLHWEISVLFSSAESGGGQAVLAEVAAAERATGARAVGIGGSAGAASPLGRELSAALLRRGGASAVEFPKASSTELLSVQSVQSFESTASSCGVSERQSSFTAAASWEPKMRTLSDFLKD
;
A
#
# COMPACT_ATOMS: atom_id res chain seq x y z
N LEU A 1 -9.89 -18.26 40.60
CA LEU A 1 -9.63 -17.93 39.18
C LEU A 1 -10.46 -16.69 38.85
N SER A 2 -9.87 -15.50 38.91
CA SER A 2 -10.55 -14.27 38.48
C SER A 2 -10.70 -14.32 36.96
N ALA A 3 -11.93 -14.22 36.45
CA ALA A 3 -12.17 -14.24 35.02
C ALA A 3 -11.53 -12.99 34.38
N SER A 4 -10.63 -13.17 33.42
CA SER A 4 -10.02 -12.06 32.69
C SER A 4 -11.14 -11.22 32.05
N LYS A 5 -11.16 -9.92 32.36
CA LYS A 5 -12.13 -9.00 31.78
C LYS A 5 -11.85 -8.89 30.27
N LYS A 6 -12.78 -9.39 29.47
CA LYS A 6 -12.74 -9.28 28.00
C LYS A 6 -13.67 -8.15 27.57
N LEU A 7 -13.12 -7.15 26.91
CA LEU A 7 -13.90 -6.08 26.29
C LEU A 7 -14.12 -6.43 24.82
N ARG A 8 -15.34 -6.29 24.32
CA ARG A 8 -15.66 -6.47 22.90
C ARG A 8 -16.13 -5.15 22.31
N LEU A 9 -15.37 -4.63 21.36
CA LEU A 9 -15.73 -3.46 20.56
C LEU A 9 -16.27 -3.95 19.22
N LYS A 10 -17.20 -3.20 18.62
CA LYS A 10 -17.74 -3.51 17.30
C LYS A 10 -17.66 -2.30 16.40
N LEU A 11 -17.07 -2.48 15.24
CA LEU A 11 -17.11 -1.53 14.15
C LEU A 11 -18.12 -2.05 13.13
N ASN A 12 -19.32 -1.47 13.16
CA ASN A 12 -20.44 -1.88 12.33
C ASN A 12 -20.71 -0.85 11.24
N ASP A 13 -21.13 -1.34 10.07
CA ASP A 13 -21.65 -0.53 8.97
C ASP A 13 -20.69 0.56 8.46
N VAL A 14 -19.39 0.33 8.59
CA VAL A 14 -18.39 1.22 7.99
C VAL A 14 -17.93 0.63 6.67
N SER A 15 -17.92 1.46 5.62
CA SER A 15 -17.37 1.05 4.33
C SER A 15 -15.86 0.83 4.45
N GLU A 16 -15.34 -0.22 3.80
CA GLU A 16 -13.90 -0.48 3.77
C GLU A 16 -13.11 0.72 3.23
N ARG A 17 -13.67 1.37 2.22
CA ARG A 17 -13.13 2.59 1.65
C ARG A 17 -13.03 3.72 2.67
N GLY A 18 -14.03 3.87 3.54
CA GLY A 18 -13.99 4.84 4.64
C GLY A 18 -12.85 4.54 5.61
N VAL A 19 -12.71 3.29 6.04
CA VAL A 19 -11.61 2.85 6.90
C VAL A 19 -10.25 3.10 6.24
N LEU A 20 -10.07 2.72 4.99
CA LEU A 20 -8.84 2.96 4.23
C LEU A 20 -8.53 4.45 4.12
N LYS A 21 -9.54 5.28 3.86
CA LYS A 21 -9.38 6.74 3.78
C LYS A 21 -8.79 7.29 5.08
N TYR A 22 -9.40 6.97 6.22
CA TYR A 22 -8.89 7.39 7.53
C TYR A 22 -7.52 6.79 7.85
N GLY A 23 -7.28 5.54 7.44
CA GLY A 23 -6.00 4.88 7.64
C GLY A 23 -4.85 5.56 6.91
N VAL A 24 -5.04 5.87 5.62
CA VAL A 24 -4.02 6.56 4.81
C VAL A 24 -3.77 7.97 5.35
N GLN A 25 -4.82 8.69 5.74
CA GLN A 25 -4.69 10.00 6.38
C GLN A 25 -3.94 9.94 7.71
N SER A 26 -4.23 8.94 8.55
CA SER A 26 -3.54 8.70 9.81
C SER A 26 -2.06 8.38 9.58
N CYS A 27 -1.74 7.52 8.61
CA CYS A 27 -0.36 7.20 8.25
C CYS A 27 0.38 8.43 7.70
N HIS A 28 -0.27 9.24 6.85
CA HIS A 28 0.32 10.48 6.34
C HIS A 28 0.67 11.43 7.49
N ARG A 29 -0.23 11.66 8.45
CA ARG A 29 0.01 12.53 9.61
C ARG A 29 1.22 12.07 10.44
N ARG A 30 1.30 10.78 10.74
CA ARG A 30 2.35 10.17 11.59
C ARG A 30 3.70 10.03 10.89
N LEU A 31 3.72 9.79 9.58
CA LEU A 31 4.95 9.42 8.86
C LEU A 31 5.50 10.53 7.99
N ALA A 32 4.66 11.44 7.50
CA ALA A 32 5.06 12.56 6.66
C ALA A 32 5.13 13.87 7.45
N SER A 33 5.59 13.78 8.71
CA SER A 33 5.81 14.86 9.71
C SER A 33 5.35 16.25 9.26
N GLN A 34 4.35 16.82 9.93
CA GLN A 34 3.70 18.08 9.52
C GLN A 34 4.69 19.24 9.28
N ASP A 35 5.83 19.24 9.97
CA ASP A 35 6.85 20.30 9.88
C ASP A 35 8.03 19.97 8.95
N SER A 36 8.11 18.74 8.41
CA SER A 36 9.19 18.36 7.50
C SER A 36 8.79 18.66 6.06
N GLU A 37 9.59 19.51 5.40
CA GLU A 37 9.51 19.67 3.96
C GLU A 37 9.54 18.29 3.29
N LEU A 38 8.66 18.08 2.31
CA LEU A 38 8.62 16.82 1.56
C LEU A 38 10.03 16.51 1.03
N PRO A 39 10.48 15.24 1.10
CA PRO A 39 11.79 14.89 0.60
C PRO A 39 11.92 15.29 -0.88
N PRO A 40 13.10 15.73 -1.34
CA PRO A 40 13.29 16.09 -2.73
C PRO A 40 13.04 14.87 -3.63
N LEU A 41 12.54 15.11 -4.85
CA LEU A 41 12.34 14.04 -5.82
C LEU A 41 13.66 13.31 -6.12
N PRO A 42 13.62 11.99 -6.37
CA PRO A 42 14.80 11.17 -6.50
C PRO A 42 15.68 11.62 -7.68
N LYS A 43 16.97 11.78 -7.40
CA LYS A 43 18.02 12.08 -8.39
C LYS A 43 18.98 10.91 -8.51
N ARG A 44 19.60 10.78 -9.69
CA ARG A 44 20.73 9.86 -9.92
C ARG A 44 22.02 10.44 -9.31
N PRO A 45 23.08 9.64 -9.16
CA PRO A 45 24.37 10.13 -8.64
C PRO A 45 24.99 11.29 -9.44
N ASP A 46 24.65 11.41 -10.74
CA ASP A 46 25.04 12.52 -11.62
C ASP A 46 24.22 13.81 -11.41
N GLY A 47 23.24 13.79 -10.50
CA GLY A 47 22.31 14.90 -10.23
C GLY A 47 21.10 14.98 -11.17
N SER A 48 21.04 14.16 -12.23
CA SER A 48 19.90 14.11 -13.14
C SER A 48 18.67 13.49 -12.49
N SER A 49 17.48 13.81 -13.01
CA SER A 49 16.22 13.24 -12.49
C SER A 49 16.19 11.72 -12.69
N LYS A 50 15.81 10.97 -11.65
CA LYS A 50 15.51 9.55 -11.79
C LYS A 50 14.14 9.31 -12.45
N LEU A 51 13.23 10.27 -12.32
CA LEU A 51 11.88 10.23 -12.87
C LEU A 51 11.86 10.74 -14.31
N LEU A 52 11.20 10.02 -15.20
CA LEU A 52 10.95 10.46 -16.58
C LEU A 52 9.91 11.59 -16.60
N GLN A 53 8.84 11.46 -15.82
CA GLN A 53 7.73 12.40 -15.70
C GLN A 53 7.90 13.33 -14.49
N ARG A 54 9.10 13.86 -14.29
CA ARG A 54 9.42 14.72 -13.12
C ARG A 54 8.46 15.89 -12.96
N SER A 55 8.23 16.66 -14.03
CA SER A 55 7.37 17.86 -14.01
C SER A 55 5.90 17.54 -13.72
N PHE A 56 5.44 16.33 -14.04
CA PHE A 56 4.11 15.85 -13.68
C PHE A 56 4.00 15.65 -12.16
N PHE A 57 4.95 14.95 -11.54
CA PHE A 57 4.97 14.76 -10.09
C PHE A 57 5.20 16.05 -9.31
N GLU A 58 6.07 16.95 -9.78
CA GLU A 58 6.25 18.27 -9.14
C GLU A 58 4.93 19.04 -9.06
N ARG A 59 4.17 19.09 -10.17
CA ARG A 59 2.86 19.75 -10.20
C ARG A 59 1.81 19.03 -9.34
N LEU A 60 1.76 17.70 -9.38
CA LEU A 60 0.84 16.91 -8.54
C LEU A 60 1.12 17.11 -7.05
N LEU A 61 2.39 17.05 -6.63
CA LEU A 61 2.82 17.21 -5.23
C LEU A 61 2.68 18.67 -4.75
N ALA A 62 2.82 19.64 -5.64
CA ALA A 62 2.56 21.06 -5.35
C ALA A 62 1.07 21.43 -5.40
N ALA A 63 0.16 20.49 -5.63
CA ALA A 63 -1.28 20.73 -5.82
C ALA A 63 -1.62 21.71 -6.96
N GLN A 64 -0.72 21.81 -7.96
CA GLN A 64 -0.93 22.61 -9.17
C GLN A 64 -1.63 21.83 -10.28
N LEU A 65 -1.67 20.50 -10.14
CA LEU A 65 -2.36 19.60 -11.04
C LEU A 65 -3.21 18.64 -10.20
N ASP A 66 -4.44 18.39 -10.64
CA ASP A 66 -5.29 17.35 -10.07
C ASP A 66 -5.20 16.09 -10.95
N LEU A 67 -5.02 14.95 -10.29
CA LEU A 67 -4.96 13.65 -10.94
C LEU A 67 -6.24 13.37 -11.73
N GLN A 68 -7.41 13.79 -11.24
CA GLN A 68 -8.69 13.52 -11.91
C GLN A 68 -8.83 14.21 -13.27
N THR A 69 -8.17 15.37 -13.42
CA THR A 69 -8.22 16.22 -14.61
C THR A 69 -7.03 15.99 -15.55
N SER A 70 -6.10 15.11 -15.16
CA SER A 70 -4.87 14.86 -15.92
C SER A 70 -5.16 14.06 -17.18
N LEU A 71 -4.35 14.29 -18.23
CA LEU A 71 -4.46 13.54 -19.48
C LEU A 71 -4.04 12.09 -19.28
N ALA A 72 -4.77 11.16 -19.89
CA ALA A 72 -4.50 9.72 -19.76
C ALA A 72 -3.09 9.33 -20.24
N CYS A 73 -2.52 10.03 -21.23
CA CYS A 73 -1.16 9.81 -21.71
C CYS A 73 -0.11 10.16 -20.63
N ASP A 74 -0.27 11.29 -19.94
CA ASP A 74 0.65 11.74 -18.89
C ASP A 74 0.59 10.79 -17.70
N VAL A 75 -0.64 10.43 -17.29
CA VAL A 75 -0.87 9.48 -16.19
C VAL A 75 -0.25 8.12 -16.51
N SER A 76 -0.43 7.61 -17.73
CA SER A 76 0.14 6.33 -18.17
C SER A 76 1.67 6.36 -18.17
N ALA A 77 2.27 7.44 -18.69
CA ALA A 77 3.71 7.62 -18.73
C ALA A 77 4.34 7.71 -17.32
N ALA A 78 3.61 8.29 -16.35
CA ALA A 78 4.06 8.45 -14.97
C ALA A 78 4.00 7.16 -14.14
N GLN A 79 3.28 6.12 -14.59
CA GLN A 79 3.06 4.90 -13.80
C GLN A 79 4.36 4.16 -13.42
N ASN A 80 5.37 4.16 -14.30
CA ASN A 80 6.63 3.45 -14.05
C ASN A 80 7.54 4.19 -13.06
N ASP A 81 7.31 5.49 -12.87
CA ASP A 81 8.06 6.36 -11.98
C ASP A 81 7.60 6.24 -10.52
N ILE A 82 6.39 5.74 -10.27
CA ILE A 82 5.81 5.58 -8.92
C ILE A 82 6.75 4.81 -7.97
N ARG A 83 7.39 3.73 -8.46
CA ARG A 83 8.32 2.90 -7.68
C ARG A 83 9.59 3.62 -7.21
N HIS A 84 9.84 4.82 -7.72
CA HIS A 84 10.99 5.64 -7.35
C HIS A 84 10.64 6.72 -6.32
N LEU A 85 9.35 6.96 -6.09
CA LEU A 85 8.90 7.94 -5.10
C LEU A 85 9.14 7.44 -3.68
N ALA A 86 9.38 8.40 -2.77
CA ALA A 86 9.46 8.13 -1.35
C ALA A 86 8.07 7.87 -0.76
N LEU A 87 8.00 7.22 0.40
CA LEU A 87 6.75 6.88 1.07
C LEU A 87 5.89 8.13 1.35
N GLU A 88 6.51 9.25 1.72
CA GLU A 88 5.86 10.53 1.98
C GLU A 88 5.14 11.06 0.73
N HIS A 89 5.78 10.96 -0.44
CA HIS A 89 5.16 11.33 -1.71
C HIS A 89 3.98 10.42 -2.04
N LEU A 90 4.13 9.10 -1.84
CA LEU A 90 3.07 8.12 -2.10
C LEU A 90 1.86 8.38 -1.20
N LEU A 91 2.07 8.59 0.11
CA LEU A 91 1.02 8.93 1.06
C LEU A 91 0.31 10.23 0.68
N LEU A 92 1.05 11.29 0.34
CA LEU A 92 0.44 12.57 -0.05
C LEU A 92 -0.40 12.45 -1.33
N LEU A 93 0.14 11.81 -2.37
CA LEU A 93 -0.58 11.56 -3.61
C LEU A 93 -1.85 10.74 -3.35
N ARG A 94 -1.76 9.74 -2.46
CA ARG A 94 -2.91 8.92 -2.12
C ARG A 94 -3.96 9.73 -1.37
N VAL A 95 -3.59 10.48 -0.34
CA VAL A 95 -4.51 11.36 0.42
C VAL A 95 -5.30 12.27 -0.51
N ARG A 96 -4.64 12.89 -1.49
CA ARG A 96 -5.29 13.80 -2.45
C ARG A 96 -6.22 13.09 -3.45
N SER A 97 -6.06 11.79 -3.63
CA SER A 97 -6.84 10.98 -4.57
C SER A 97 -7.80 10.00 -3.88
N LEU A 98 -7.99 10.06 -2.56
CA LEU A 98 -8.87 9.14 -1.82
C LEU A 98 -10.34 9.20 -2.30
N ASP A 99 -10.79 10.38 -2.71
CA ASP A 99 -12.16 10.58 -3.19
C ASP A 99 -12.32 10.21 -4.68
N PHE A 100 -11.22 10.08 -5.42
CA PHE A 100 -11.22 9.67 -6.81
C PHE A 100 -11.35 8.15 -6.92
N ASN A 101 -12.56 7.69 -7.22
CA ASN A 101 -12.83 6.30 -7.56
C ASN A 101 -13.78 6.29 -8.75
N THR A 102 -13.34 5.68 -9.85
CA THR A 102 -14.09 5.64 -11.09
C THR A 102 -14.07 4.23 -11.65
N SER A 103 -15.26 3.65 -11.80
CA SER A 103 -15.44 2.37 -12.46
C SER A 103 -15.52 2.51 -13.99
N SER A 104 -15.39 3.72 -14.52
CA SER A 104 -15.48 3.95 -15.96
C SER A 104 -14.23 3.44 -16.68
N SER A 105 -14.45 2.79 -17.82
CA SER A 105 -13.38 2.36 -18.73
C SER A 105 -12.58 3.54 -19.29
N SER A 106 -13.19 4.72 -19.40
CA SER A 106 -12.50 5.95 -19.84
C SER A 106 -11.36 6.38 -18.90
N HIS A 107 -11.32 5.86 -17.68
CA HIS A 107 -10.30 6.16 -16.68
C HIS A 107 -9.36 4.98 -16.41
N GLU A 108 -9.18 4.06 -17.38
CA GLU A 108 -8.29 2.91 -17.21
C GLU A 108 -6.86 3.29 -16.83
N ALA A 109 -6.27 4.30 -17.47
CA ALA A 109 -4.94 4.82 -17.13
C ALA A 109 -4.83 5.29 -15.67
N HIS A 110 -5.88 5.96 -15.18
CA HIS A 110 -5.97 6.48 -13.83
C HIS A 110 -6.13 5.35 -12.81
N ASN A 111 -6.98 4.36 -13.12
CA ASN A 111 -7.14 3.18 -12.30
C ASN A 111 -5.84 2.38 -12.20
N GLY A 112 -5.13 2.19 -13.32
CA GLY A 112 -3.80 1.56 -13.32
C GLY A 112 -2.76 2.33 -12.51
N PHE A 113 -2.81 3.67 -12.56
CA PHE A 113 -1.95 4.53 -11.73
C PHE A 113 -2.26 4.36 -10.25
N LEU A 114 -3.53 4.42 -9.83
CA LEU A 114 -3.93 4.25 -8.43
C LEU A 114 -3.60 2.85 -7.91
N MET A 115 -3.77 1.81 -8.72
CA MET A 115 -3.39 0.44 -8.34
C MET A 115 -1.88 0.31 -8.10
N LYS A 116 -1.04 0.87 -8.98
CA LYS A 116 0.41 0.90 -8.79
C LYS A 116 0.82 1.77 -7.60
N LEU A 117 0.14 2.89 -7.38
CA LEU A 117 0.34 3.78 -6.24
C LEU A 117 0.07 3.03 -4.93
N ASP A 118 -1.09 2.40 -4.80
CA ASP A 118 -1.48 1.62 -3.62
C ASP A 118 -0.52 0.45 -3.40
N GLN A 119 -0.15 -0.27 -4.47
CA GLN A 119 0.82 -1.36 -4.39
C GLN A 119 2.14 -0.89 -3.78
N GLN A 120 2.74 0.16 -4.35
CA GLN A 120 4.02 0.69 -3.88
C GLN A 120 3.92 1.31 -2.49
N LEU A 121 2.81 1.99 -2.19
CA LEU A 121 2.57 2.62 -0.89
C LEU A 121 2.57 1.57 0.22
N TYR A 122 1.79 0.50 0.08
CA TYR A 122 1.69 -0.52 1.12
C TYR A 122 2.98 -1.34 1.25
N GLU A 123 3.65 -1.65 0.13
CA GLU A 123 4.96 -2.31 0.15
C GLU A 123 6.02 -1.48 0.88
N GLN A 124 6.14 -0.19 0.55
CA GLN A 124 7.12 0.70 1.19
C GLN A 124 6.78 0.95 2.67
N LEU A 125 5.49 1.08 3.00
CA LEU A 125 5.04 1.20 4.39
C LEU A 125 5.48 0.00 5.22
N ALA A 126 5.17 -1.22 4.77
CA ALA A 126 5.56 -2.44 5.48
C ALA A 126 7.09 -2.56 5.61
N ASN A 127 7.84 -2.26 4.55
CA ASN A 127 9.31 -2.25 4.61
C ASN A 127 9.85 -1.27 5.65
N ARG A 128 9.31 -0.05 5.73
CA ARG A 128 9.74 0.96 6.72
C ARG A 128 9.48 0.49 8.15
N LEU A 129 8.32 -0.11 8.39
CA LEU A 129 7.95 -0.62 9.71
C LEU A 129 8.82 -1.79 10.14
N LEU A 130 9.11 -2.72 9.23
CA LEU A 130 9.99 -3.86 9.50
C LEU A 130 11.44 -3.43 9.68
N ALA A 131 11.92 -2.46 8.90
CA ALA A 131 13.25 -1.89 9.08
C ALA A 131 13.39 -1.21 10.45
N ALA A 132 12.38 -0.46 10.88
CA ALA A 132 12.34 0.14 12.23
C ALA A 132 12.31 -0.92 13.35
N ALA A 133 11.74 -2.09 13.07
CA ALA A 133 11.72 -3.24 13.96
C ALA A 133 13.03 -4.05 13.97
N GLY A 134 14.03 -3.68 13.15
CA GLY A 134 15.26 -4.44 12.97
C GLY A 134 15.07 -5.79 12.27
N VAL A 135 13.93 -6.01 11.62
CA VAL A 135 13.63 -7.27 10.91
C VAL A 135 14.27 -7.24 9.52
N ILE A 136 15.28 -8.08 9.32
CA ILE A 136 15.92 -8.27 8.03
C ILE A 136 15.15 -9.35 7.27
N LEU A 137 14.35 -8.96 6.29
CA LEU A 137 13.71 -9.91 5.40
C LEU A 137 14.71 -10.48 4.38
N PRO A 138 14.62 -11.78 4.05
CA PRO A 138 15.42 -12.38 3.00
C PRO A 138 15.21 -11.67 1.66
N ALA A 139 16.24 -11.68 0.81
CA ALA A 139 16.22 -11.00 -0.49
C ALA A 139 15.10 -11.51 -1.43
N SER A 140 14.61 -12.74 -1.21
CA SER A 140 13.40 -13.30 -1.82
C SER A 140 12.12 -12.64 -1.28
N ARG A 141 12.05 -11.31 -1.41
CA ARG A 141 10.89 -10.51 -1.01
C ARG A 141 9.77 -10.79 -1.98
N SER A 142 8.75 -11.54 -1.55
CA SER A 142 7.47 -11.49 -2.26
C SER A 142 6.82 -10.16 -1.93
N ALA A 143 6.75 -9.29 -2.95
CA ALA A 143 6.11 -7.98 -2.91
C ALA A 143 4.68 -8.05 -2.35
N GLU A 144 3.99 -9.16 -2.65
CA GLU A 144 2.66 -9.49 -2.12
C GLU A 144 2.61 -9.55 -0.59
N ARG A 145 3.64 -10.12 0.06
CA ARG A 145 3.72 -10.24 1.53
C ARG A 145 3.72 -8.88 2.21
N LEU A 146 4.56 -8.00 1.67
CA LEU A 146 4.75 -6.64 2.16
C LEU A 146 3.51 -5.78 1.87
N HIS A 147 2.97 -5.88 0.66
CA HIS A 147 1.72 -5.24 0.29
C HIS A 147 0.60 -5.58 1.28
N ARG A 148 0.37 -6.87 1.55
CA ARG A 148 -0.71 -7.33 2.43
C ARG A 148 -0.54 -6.81 3.86
N LEU A 149 0.68 -6.85 4.41
CA LEU A 149 0.99 -6.34 5.74
C LEU A 149 0.80 -4.82 5.83
N GLY A 150 1.27 -4.07 4.83
CA GLY A 150 1.10 -2.61 4.77
C GLY A 150 -0.37 -2.21 4.66
N PHE A 151 -1.14 -2.94 3.84
CA PHE A 151 -2.58 -2.75 3.70
C PHE A 151 -3.33 -3.00 5.02
N GLN A 152 -3.04 -4.12 5.70
CA GLN A 152 -3.61 -4.41 7.02
C GLN A 152 -3.27 -3.34 8.05
N THR A 153 -2.02 -2.84 8.04
CA THR A 153 -1.59 -1.77 8.93
C THR A 153 -2.44 -0.52 8.72
N VAL A 154 -2.64 -0.11 7.46
CA VAL A 154 -3.47 1.05 7.12
C VAL A 154 -4.92 0.86 7.55
N LEU A 155 -5.50 -0.33 7.32
CA LEU A 155 -6.87 -0.63 7.77
C LEU A 155 -7.00 -0.52 9.30
N VAL A 156 -6.04 -1.05 10.05
CA VAL A 156 -6.06 -0.99 11.52
C VAL A 156 -5.94 0.46 11.98
N SER A 157 -5.00 1.23 11.43
CA SER A 157 -4.87 2.66 11.73
C SER A 157 -6.16 3.42 11.43
N GLY A 158 -6.85 3.09 10.34
CA GLY A 158 -8.14 3.68 9.99
C GLY A 158 -9.24 3.32 10.99
N ALA A 159 -9.33 2.05 11.38
CA ALA A 159 -10.29 1.59 12.38
C ALA A 159 -10.06 2.26 13.73
N VAL A 160 -8.80 2.42 14.16
CA VAL A 160 -8.46 3.18 15.37
C VAL A 160 -8.89 4.63 15.25
N ALA A 161 -8.58 5.31 14.14
CA ALA A 161 -8.98 6.70 13.94
C ALA A 161 -10.51 6.88 14.01
N ILE A 162 -11.27 5.95 13.44
CA ILE A 162 -12.74 5.93 13.51
C ILE A 162 -13.22 5.72 14.96
N LEU A 163 -12.70 4.72 15.65
CA LEU A 163 -13.11 4.36 17.01
C LEU A 163 -12.74 5.43 18.04
N SER A 164 -11.63 6.16 17.83
CA SER A 164 -11.23 7.28 18.69
C SER A 164 -12.13 8.51 18.53
N GLY A 165 -13.00 8.55 17.53
CA GLY A 165 -13.78 9.75 17.22
C GLY A 165 -12.96 10.88 16.60
N ASN A 166 -11.72 10.61 16.14
CA ASN A 166 -10.83 11.60 15.51
C ASN A 166 -11.26 11.96 14.08
N MET A 167 -12.56 11.82 13.75
CA MET A 167 -13.11 12.16 12.44
C MET A 167 -13.22 13.67 12.21
N ALA A 168 -13.49 14.43 13.27
CA ALA A 168 -13.88 15.84 13.19
C ALA A 168 -12.75 16.76 12.68
N GLU A 169 -11.49 16.31 12.68
CA GLU A 169 -10.36 17.12 12.25
C GLU A 169 -10.15 17.17 10.74
N PHE A 170 -10.81 16.31 9.96
CA PHE A 170 -10.61 16.32 8.51
C PHE A 170 -11.62 17.27 7.88
N PRO A 171 -11.19 18.49 7.45
CA PRO A 171 -12.08 19.32 6.67
C PRO A 171 -12.57 18.50 5.48
N PRO A 172 -13.87 18.50 5.18
CA PRO A 172 -14.38 17.76 4.04
C PRO A 172 -13.57 18.21 2.82
N SER A 173 -12.92 17.26 2.15
CA SER A 173 -11.98 17.38 1.02
C SER A 173 -12.44 18.29 -0.14
N GLY A 174 -13.67 18.80 -0.11
CA GLY A 174 -14.24 19.75 -1.07
C GLY A 174 -14.35 21.20 -0.59
N ALA A 175 -13.86 21.57 0.59
CA ALA A 175 -13.70 22.98 0.97
C ALA A 175 -12.45 23.54 0.27
N SER A 176 -12.52 23.66 -1.06
CA SER A 176 -11.55 24.39 -1.86
C SER A 176 -11.31 25.74 -1.19
N SER A 177 -10.06 26.01 -0.80
CA SER A 177 -9.64 27.30 -0.27
C SER A 177 -10.27 28.42 -1.10
N PRO A 178 -10.81 29.49 -0.48
CA PRO A 178 -11.35 30.61 -1.21
C PRO A 178 -10.22 31.22 -2.04
N SER A 179 -10.13 30.83 -3.31
CA SER A 179 -9.25 31.48 -4.26
C SER A 179 -9.74 32.91 -4.34
N SER A 180 -8.97 33.82 -3.76
CA SER A 180 -9.21 35.25 -3.75
C SER A 180 -9.07 35.78 -5.19
N ARG A 181 -10.06 35.51 -6.04
CA ARG A 181 -10.25 36.20 -7.31
C ARG A 181 -10.96 37.52 -7.03
N LYS A 182 -10.17 38.52 -6.65
CA LYS A 182 -10.56 39.93 -6.88
C LYS A 182 -10.53 40.16 -8.40
N GLY A 183 -11.69 40.03 -9.01
CA GLY A 183 -11.92 40.37 -10.42
C GLY A 183 -13.28 41.01 -10.57
N SER A 184 -13.33 42.33 -10.40
CA SER A 184 -14.44 43.18 -10.80
C SER A 184 -14.64 43.08 -12.31
N CYS A 185 -15.82 42.67 -12.77
CA CYS A 185 -16.41 43.16 -14.01
C CYS A 185 -17.92 42.89 -14.06
N SER A 186 -18.64 43.95 -14.41
CA SER A 186 -20.09 44.12 -14.49
C SER A 186 -20.71 43.55 -15.78
N SER A 187 -22.04 43.41 -15.73
CA SER A 187 -23.07 43.36 -16.80
C SER A 187 -23.29 42.11 -17.69
N GLN A 188 -24.34 41.33 -17.33
CA GLN A 188 -25.55 40.83 -18.09
C GLN A 188 -25.49 40.46 -19.61
N PRO A 189 -26.51 39.75 -20.20
CA PRO A 189 -27.54 38.82 -19.67
C PRO A 189 -27.76 37.49 -20.49
N SER A 190 -28.49 36.56 -19.87
CA SER A 190 -29.40 35.51 -20.40
C SER A 190 -29.11 34.75 -21.71
N SER A 191 -28.80 33.45 -21.58
CA SER A 191 -29.28 32.41 -22.50
C SER A 191 -29.41 31.06 -21.79
N SER A 192 -30.61 30.48 -21.88
CA SER A 192 -31.04 29.21 -21.31
C SER A 192 -30.33 28.01 -21.95
N GLY A 193 -29.63 27.23 -21.15
CA GLY A 193 -29.13 25.90 -21.52
C GLY A 193 -28.81 25.11 -20.27
N SER A 194 -29.70 24.19 -19.87
CA SER A 194 -29.52 23.31 -18.71
C SER A 194 -28.31 22.40 -18.90
N PRO A 195 -27.31 22.42 -18.00
CA PRO A 195 -26.35 21.35 -17.91
C PRO A 195 -26.86 20.33 -16.89
N THR A 196 -27.08 19.09 -17.36
CA THR A 196 -27.31 17.91 -16.54
C THR A 196 -26.06 17.65 -15.70
N ALA A 197 -26.02 18.24 -14.50
CA ALA A 197 -24.98 17.99 -13.52
C ALA A 197 -25.21 16.60 -12.89
N LEU A 198 -24.25 15.71 -13.08
CA LEU A 198 -24.13 14.45 -12.36
C LEU A 198 -23.96 14.76 -10.86
N GLN A 199 -25.07 14.72 -10.12
CA GLN A 199 -25.06 14.69 -8.66
C GLN A 199 -24.45 13.36 -8.20
N LEU A 200 -23.16 13.40 -7.85
CA LEU A 200 -22.50 12.34 -7.09
C LEU A 200 -23.19 12.25 -5.71
N ASN A 201 -23.87 11.12 -5.48
CA ASN A 201 -24.50 10.75 -4.22
C ASN A 201 -23.48 10.86 -3.08
N ARG A 202 -23.62 11.90 -2.26
CA ARG A 202 -22.87 12.10 -1.01
C ARG A 202 -23.73 11.53 0.12
N GLU A 203 -23.80 10.20 0.20
CA GLU A 203 -24.51 9.50 1.27
C GLU A 203 -23.81 9.69 2.62
N ALA A 204 -24.61 9.94 3.65
CA ALA A 204 -24.21 10.23 5.01
C ALA A 204 -23.77 8.95 5.76
N ASP A 205 -22.52 8.54 5.59
CA ASP A 205 -21.84 7.50 6.37
C ASP A 205 -21.19 8.12 7.63
N GLU A 206 -21.99 8.71 8.52
CA GLU A 206 -21.50 9.15 9.85
C GLU A 206 -21.65 7.98 10.85
N PRO A 207 -20.56 7.36 11.34
CA PRO A 207 -20.65 6.24 12.26
C PRO A 207 -21.15 6.69 13.63
N ARG A 208 -22.22 6.05 14.12
CA ARG A 208 -22.74 6.28 15.46
C ARG A 208 -21.84 5.60 16.51
N ILE A 209 -21.04 6.37 17.22
CA ILE A 209 -20.23 5.90 18.36
C ILE A 209 -21.12 5.92 19.62
N LEU A 210 -21.43 4.74 20.18
CA LEU A 210 -22.30 4.58 21.36
C LEU A 210 -21.45 4.26 22.60
N GLY A 211 -21.26 5.22 23.52
CA GLY A 211 -20.78 4.99 24.89
C GLY A 211 -19.57 5.81 25.34
N GLU A 212 -19.40 6.01 26.66
CA GLU A 212 -18.19 6.57 27.28
C GLU A 212 -16.96 5.82 26.76
N ALA A 213 -16.03 6.56 26.13
CA ALA A 213 -14.94 6.00 25.37
C ALA A 213 -13.96 5.26 26.30
N SER A 214 -14.13 3.94 26.41
CA SER A 214 -13.10 3.08 26.97
C SER A 214 -11.81 3.29 26.16
N PRO A 215 -10.65 3.45 26.81
CA PRO A 215 -9.40 3.69 26.10
C PRO A 215 -9.16 2.55 25.12
N LEU A 216 -8.89 2.90 23.86
CA LEU A 216 -8.58 1.91 22.84
C LEU A 216 -7.24 1.22 23.17
N PRO A 217 -7.10 -0.07 22.82
CA PRO A 217 -5.83 -0.76 22.98
C PRO A 217 -4.77 -0.13 22.07
N ARG A 218 -3.55 -0.01 22.62
CA ARG A 218 -2.38 0.46 21.86
C ARG A 218 -1.83 -0.63 20.94
N CYS A 219 -1.95 -1.90 21.31
CA CYS A 219 -1.47 -3.02 20.51
C CYS A 219 -2.59 -3.73 19.76
N TRP A 220 -2.31 -4.08 18.51
CA TRP A 220 -3.18 -4.80 17.60
C TRP A 220 -2.46 -6.04 17.06
N ALA A 221 -3.03 -7.21 17.29
CA ALA A 221 -2.53 -8.47 16.78
C ALA A 221 -3.09 -8.74 15.38
N LEU A 222 -2.19 -8.89 14.41
CA LEU A 222 -2.48 -9.14 13.00
C LEU A 222 -2.01 -10.56 12.64
N PRO A 223 -2.93 -11.49 12.30
CA PRO A 223 -2.55 -12.82 11.86
C PRO A 223 -1.80 -12.74 10.53
N LEU A 224 -0.69 -13.47 10.44
CA LEU A 224 0.12 -13.56 9.23
C LEU A 224 -0.21 -14.85 8.49
N ASP A 225 -0.31 -14.76 7.16
CA ASP A 225 -0.55 -15.92 6.31
C ASP A 225 0.68 -16.83 6.31
N ALA A 226 0.51 -18.09 6.69
CA ALA A 226 1.58 -19.07 6.82
C ALA A 226 2.35 -19.34 5.51
N GLU A 227 1.74 -19.18 4.34
CA GLU A 227 2.40 -19.36 3.04
C GLU A 227 3.32 -18.18 2.71
N LEU A 228 2.89 -17.00 3.16
CA LEU A 228 3.60 -15.74 3.00
C LEU A 228 4.64 -15.51 4.12
N TRP A 229 4.41 -16.03 5.31
CA TRP A 229 5.22 -15.79 6.49
C TRP A 229 5.51 -17.13 7.20
N PRO A 230 6.31 -18.03 6.59
CA PRO A 230 6.53 -19.36 7.15
C PRO A 230 7.17 -19.32 8.55
N GLU A 231 7.99 -18.29 8.81
CA GLU A 231 8.75 -18.09 10.04
C GLU A 231 7.98 -17.30 11.11
N HIS A 232 6.85 -16.68 10.77
CA HIS A 232 6.14 -15.74 11.67
C HIS A 232 4.64 -15.98 11.62
N GLN A 233 4.01 -16.10 12.78
CA GLN A 233 2.56 -16.36 12.85
C GLN A 233 1.74 -15.09 13.06
N LEU A 234 2.33 -14.08 13.69
CA LEU A 234 1.61 -12.88 14.14
C LEU A 234 2.50 -11.65 13.96
N ALA A 235 1.90 -10.55 13.54
CA ALA A 235 2.48 -9.23 13.66
C ALA A 235 1.75 -8.43 14.72
N LEU A 236 2.50 -7.79 15.61
CA LEU A 236 2.00 -6.92 16.66
C LEU A 236 2.24 -5.48 16.21
N LEU A 237 1.15 -4.76 15.94
CA LEU A 237 1.17 -3.36 15.56
C LEU A 237 0.87 -2.51 16.79
N SER A 238 1.84 -1.71 17.23
CA SER A 238 1.64 -0.70 18.26
C SER A 238 1.28 0.63 17.59
N LEU A 239 0.12 1.16 17.98
CA LEU A 239 -0.35 2.49 17.65
C LEU A 239 -0.33 3.31 18.92
N ASP A 240 0.72 4.11 19.08
CA ASP A 240 0.87 4.97 20.23
C ASP A 240 -0.30 5.96 20.35
N ALA A 241 -0.62 6.30 21.61
CA ALA A 241 -1.62 7.30 21.96
C ALA A 241 -1.19 8.70 21.51
N ASP A 242 0.11 8.94 21.43
CA ASP A 242 0.64 10.11 20.75
C ASP A 242 0.26 10.03 19.27
N ALA A 243 -0.54 11.01 18.83
CA ALA A 243 -1.08 11.06 17.49
C ALA A 243 0.00 11.19 16.42
N ASP A 244 1.19 11.66 16.80
CA ASP A 244 2.30 11.94 15.88
C ASP A 244 3.39 10.85 15.92
N ALA A 245 3.34 9.93 16.90
CA ALA A 245 4.29 8.84 16.97
C ALA A 245 4.06 7.84 15.80
N PRO A 246 5.14 7.43 15.11
CA PRO A 246 5.04 6.49 14.00
C PRO A 246 4.60 5.11 14.51
N PRO A 247 3.77 4.38 13.75
CA PRO A 247 3.42 3.01 14.09
C PRO A 247 4.67 2.14 14.26
N ARG A 248 4.65 1.25 15.25
CA ARG A 248 5.72 0.26 15.46
C ARG A 248 5.20 -1.12 15.17
N LEU A 249 6.01 -1.95 14.53
CA LEU A 249 5.65 -3.31 14.20
C LEU A 249 6.63 -4.28 14.84
N ARG A 250 6.15 -5.39 15.38
CA ARG A 250 7.00 -6.50 15.84
C ARG A 250 6.46 -7.80 15.30
N LEU A 251 7.33 -8.66 14.78
CA LEU A 251 6.91 -9.99 14.33
C LEU A 251 7.11 -11.00 15.45
N LEU A 252 6.11 -11.84 15.67
CA LEU A 252 6.21 -12.98 16.57
C LEU A 252 6.59 -14.21 15.76
N PRO A 253 7.74 -14.84 16.06
CA PRO A 253 8.14 -16.07 15.40
C PRO A 253 7.07 -17.14 15.53
N ARG A 254 6.97 -17.98 14.52
CA ARG A 254 6.17 -19.21 14.57
C ARG A 254 6.91 -20.19 15.47
N ALA A 255 6.68 -20.07 16.78
CA ALA A 255 7.24 -20.99 17.74
C ALA A 255 6.69 -22.41 17.48
N LEU A 256 7.52 -23.42 17.70
CA LEU A 256 7.06 -24.81 17.66
C LEU A 256 6.12 -25.12 18.83
N ASP A 257 6.24 -24.37 19.94
CA ASP A 257 5.40 -24.48 21.12
C ASP A 257 4.56 -23.21 21.34
N ALA A 258 3.26 -23.39 21.51
CA ALA A 258 2.31 -22.33 21.84
C ALA A 258 2.63 -21.68 23.20
N ALA A 259 3.23 -22.43 24.14
CA ALA A 259 3.64 -21.91 25.45
C ALA A 259 4.77 -20.87 25.30
N GLU A 260 5.78 -21.16 24.48
CA GLU A 260 6.89 -20.24 24.23
C GLU A 260 6.42 -18.96 23.52
N ALA A 261 5.51 -19.10 22.54
CA ALA A 261 4.89 -17.95 21.89
C ALA A 261 4.08 -17.09 22.88
N ALA A 262 3.33 -17.71 23.79
CA ALA A 262 2.57 -17.02 24.82
C ALA A 262 3.49 -16.27 25.79
N GLU A 263 4.59 -16.89 26.23
CA GLU A 263 5.56 -16.28 27.12
C GLU A 263 6.24 -15.06 26.47
N LYS A 264 6.71 -15.19 25.22
CA LYS A 264 7.29 -14.08 24.46
C LYS A 264 6.32 -12.93 24.26
N LEU A 265 5.06 -13.25 23.94
CA LEU A 265 4.01 -12.26 23.79
C LEU A 265 3.72 -11.54 25.10
N GLU A 266 3.67 -12.28 26.22
CA GLU A 266 3.43 -11.70 27.54
C GLU A 266 4.59 -10.82 28.00
N ALA A 267 5.84 -11.27 27.81
CA ALA A 267 7.04 -10.47 28.10
C ALA A 267 7.01 -9.15 27.32
N TRP A 268 6.67 -9.21 26.04
CA TRP A 268 6.51 -8.01 25.21
C TRP A 268 5.37 -7.10 25.69
N CYS A 269 4.20 -7.67 26.00
CA CYS A 269 3.07 -6.91 26.53
C CYS A 269 3.45 -6.20 27.84
N ARG A 270 4.25 -6.85 28.69
CA ARG A 270 4.70 -6.28 29.97
C ARG A 270 5.66 -5.11 29.77
N GLU A 271 6.55 -5.20 28.78
CA GLU A 271 7.52 -4.17 28.45
C GLU A 271 6.88 -2.94 27.78
N GLU A 272 5.97 -3.15 26.82
CA GLU A 272 5.49 -2.07 25.95
C GLU A 272 4.11 -1.52 26.33
N LEU A 273 3.26 -2.28 27.04
CA LEU A 273 1.85 -1.90 27.16
C LEU A 273 1.49 -1.18 28.45
N GLU A 274 2.30 -1.21 29.51
CA GLU A 274 2.01 -0.56 30.82
C GLU A 274 0.53 -0.70 31.26
N GLY A 275 -0.08 -1.88 31.08
CA GLY A 275 -1.48 -2.14 31.39
C GLY A 275 -2.49 -1.91 30.24
N SER A 276 -2.03 -1.58 29.04
CA SER A 276 -2.85 -1.53 27.83
C SER A 276 -3.19 -2.94 27.36
N GLY A 277 -4.41 -3.12 26.84
CA GLY A 277 -4.83 -4.39 26.25
C GLY A 277 -4.23 -4.63 24.86
N VAL A 278 -4.28 -5.88 24.42
CA VAL A 278 -4.04 -6.29 23.02
C VAL A 278 -5.39 -6.50 22.34
N ALA A 279 -5.60 -5.85 21.20
CA ALA A 279 -6.75 -6.07 20.34
C ALA A 279 -6.51 -7.19 19.33
N VAL A 280 -7.51 -8.06 19.16
CA VAL A 280 -7.59 -9.04 18.07
C VAL A 280 -8.79 -8.70 17.21
N ILE A 281 -8.57 -8.59 15.89
CA ILE A 281 -9.63 -8.26 14.92
C ILE A 281 -10.25 -9.54 14.37
N PHE A 282 -11.56 -9.66 14.51
CA PHE A 282 -12.40 -10.66 13.87
C PHE A 282 -13.06 -10.02 12.65
N ASP A 283 -12.54 -10.35 11.48
CA ASP A 283 -13.15 -9.90 10.25
C ASP A 283 -14.41 -10.74 9.94
N ARG A 284 -15.59 -10.13 10.10
CA ARG A 284 -16.89 -10.71 9.74
C ARG A 284 -17.48 -10.07 8.48
N SER A 285 -16.69 -9.26 7.78
CA SER A 285 -17.15 -8.43 6.66
C SER A 285 -17.90 -9.25 5.62
N ARG A 286 -18.99 -8.70 5.10
CA ARG A 286 -19.74 -9.30 3.99
C ARG A 286 -19.69 -8.30 2.84
N GLU A 287 -19.33 -8.79 1.65
CA GLU A 287 -19.23 -7.96 0.45
C GLU A 287 -18.27 -6.78 0.68
N ARG A 288 -18.72 -5.53 0.49
CA ARG A 288 -17.92 -4.30 0.58
C ARG A 288 -18.08 -3.55 1.91
N ARG A 289 -18.80 -4.13 2.88
CA ARG A 289 -19.03 -3.51 4.19
C ARG A 289 -18.16 -4.20 5.23
N LEU A 290 -17.37 -3.40 5.95
CA LEU A 290 -16.58 -3.94 7.05
C LEU A 290 -17.47 -4.18 8.25
N HIS A 291 -17.38 -5.39 8.77
CA HIS A 291 -17.98 -5.76 10.04
C HIS A 291 -16.87 -6.36 10.89
N TRP A 292 -16.26 -5.53 11.73
CA TRP A 292 -15.17 -5.97 12.59
C TRP A 292 -15.66 -6.09 14.03
N GLU A 293 -15.42 -7.27 14.60
CA GLU A 293 -15.52 -7.48 16.03
C GLU A 293 -14.10 -7.44 16.60
N ILE A 294 -13.84 -6.56 17.55
CA ILE A 294 -12.52 -6.34 18.12
C ILE A 294 -12.56 -6.83 19.56
N SER A 295 -11.85 -7.92 19.83
CA SER A 295 -11.67 -8.46 21.18
C SER A 295 -10.45 -7.81 21.81
N VAL A 296 -10.65 -7.05 22.90
CA VAL A 296 -9.56 -6.45 23.67
C VAL A 296 -9.30 -7.31 24.90
N LEU A 297 -8.06 -7.78 25.00
CA LEU A 297 -7.58 -8.65 26.08
C LEU A 297 -6.59 -7.85 26.93
N PHE A 298 -6.95 -7.63 28.19
CA PHE A 298 -6.07 -6.97 29.15
C PHE A 298 -5.15 -8.00 29.79
N SER A 299 -3.84 -7.76 29.75
CA SER A 299 -2.88 -8.59 30.46
C SER A 299 -3.04 -8.33 31.96
N SER A 300 -3.64 -9.27 32.68
CA SER A 300 -3.51 -9.30 34.14
C SER A 300 -2.20 -10.02 34.46
N ALA A 301 -1.40 -9.46 35.38
CA ALA A 301 -0.14 -10.04 35.83
C ALA A 301 -0.28 -11.50 36.32
N GLU A 302 -1.49 -11.94 36.66
CA GLU A 302 -1.77 -13.27 37.20
C GLU A 302 -2.37 -14.26 36.20
N SER A 303 -2.75 -13.85 34.98
CA SER A 303 -3.71 -14.63 34.16
C SER A 303 -3.23 -15.17 32.80
N GLY A 304 -1.92 -15.36 32.58
CA GLY A 304 -1.42 -15.99 31.34
C GLY A 304 -1.92 -15.30 30.06
N GLY A 305 -1.82 -13.97 30.02
CA GLY A 305 -2.45 -13.14 28.99
C GLY A 305 -2.03 -13.50 27.56
N GLY A 306 -0.78 -13.93 27.36
CA GLY A 306 -0.28 -14.35 26.04
C GLY A 306 -1.06 -15.53 25.45
N GLN A 307 -1.42 -16.52 26.27
CA GLN A 307 -2.18 -17.69 25.81
C GLN A 307 -3.61 -17.30 25.40
N ALA A 308 -4.22 -16.37 26.12
CA ALA A 308 -5.54 -15.85 25.78
C ALA A 308 -5.54 -15.12 24.42
N VAL A 309 -4.50 -14.34 24.14
CA VAL A 309 -4.36 -13.67 22.83
C VAL A 309 -4.19 -14.68 21.71
N LEU A 310 -3.30 -15.68 21.86
CA LEU A 310 -3.11 -16.71 20.84
C LEU A 310 -4.39 -17.53 20.60
N ALA A 311 -5.12 -17.89 21.65
CA ALA A 311 -6.39 -18.59 21.53
C ALA A 311 -7.45 -17.75 20.79
N GLU A 312 -7.48 -16.44 21.04
CA GLU A 312 -8.40 -15.51 20.39
C GLU A 312 -8.03 -15.29 18.91
N VAL A 313 -6.73 -15.18 18.58
CA VAL A 313 -6.24 -15.12 17.20
C VAL A 313 -6.62 -16.39 16.44
N ALA A 314 -6.39 -17.57 17.03
CA ALA A 314 -6.80 -18.84 16.44
C ALA A 314 -8.34 -18.96 16.29
N ALA A 315 -9.12 -18.33 17.17
CA ALA A 315 -10.56 -18.24 17.02
C ALA A 315 -10.97 -17.31 15.87
N ALA A 316 -10.26 -16.19 15.68
CA ALA A 316 -10.47 -15.26 14.59
C ALA A 316 -10.16 -15.91 13.24
N GLU A 317 -9.03 -16.62 13.13
CA GLU A 317 -8.66 -17.34 11.91
C GLU A 317 -9.70 -18.41 11.56
N ARG A 318 -10.18 -19.20 12.53
CA ARG A 318 -11.25 -20.18 12.29
C ARG A 318 -12.55 -19.54 11.82
N ALA A 319 -12.94 -18.42 12.42
CA ALA A 319 -14.13 -17.66 11.99
C ALA A 319 -14.01 -17.14 10.56
N THR A 320 -12.80 -16.77 10.14
CA THR A 320 -12.52 -16.26 8.79
C THR A 320 -12.44 -17.41 7.77
N GLY A 321 -11.72 -18.48 8.12
CA GLY A 321 -11.48 -19.65 7.27
C GLY A 321 -12.69 -20.56 7.04
N ALA A 322 -13.56 -20.74 8.05
CA ALA A 322 -14.79 -21.52 7.90
C ALA A 322 -15.70 -20.98 6.77
N ARG A 323 -15.53 -19.71 6.40
CA ARG A 323 -16.29 -19.05 5.35
C ARG A 323 -15.74 -19.32 3.95
N ALA A 324 -14.45 -19.58 3.81
CA ALA A 324 -13.82 -19.89 2.52
C ALA A 324 -14.20 -21.29 1.99
N VAL A 325 -14.62 -22.20 2.88
CA VAL A 325 -14.92 -23.61 2.55
C VAL A 325 -16.36 -23.81 2.06
N GLY A 326 -17.27 -22.86 2.32
CA GLY A 326 -18.70 -22.98 1.98
C GLY A 326 -19.07 -22.79 0.50
N ILE A 327 -18.11 -22.42 -0.37
CA ILE A 327 -18.30 -22.27 -1.81
C ILE A 327 -17.19 -23.08 -2.48
N GLY A 328 -17.52 -24.30 -2.92
CA GLY A 328 -16.54 -25.31 -3.32
C GLY A 328 -15.50 -24.80 -4.33
N GLY A 329 -14.22 -24.84 -3.94
CA GLY A 329 -13.10 -24.58 -4.84
C GLY A 329 -11.82 -24.10 -4.15
N SER A 330 -10.84 -25.02 -4.06
CA SER A 330 -9.40 -24.83 -3.83
C SER A 330 -8.92 -24.14 -2.54
N ALA A 331 -8.09 -24.87 -1.80
CA ALA A 331 -7.30 -24.40 -0.66
C ALA A 331 -6.23 -23.41 -1.17
N GLY A 332 -6.24 -22.21 -0.60
CA GLY A 332 -5.50 -21.04 -1.11
C GLY A 332 -6.48 -19.87 -1.23
N ALA A 333 -6.89 -19.31 -0.10
CA ALA A 333 -7.91 -18.28 -0.05
C ALA A 333 -7.38 -17.00 0.60
N ALA A 334 -6.89 -16.09 -0.25
CA ALA A 334 -6.87 -14.68 0.08
C ALA A 334 -8.26 -14.22 0.55
N SER A 335 -8.32 -13.11 1.30
CA SER A 335 -9.60 -12.50 1.72
C SER A 335 -10.56 -12.35 0.52
N PRO A 336 -11.88 -12.27 0.73
CA PRO A 336 -12.83 -12.08 -0.38
C PRO A 336 -12.44 -10.94 -1.32
N LEU A 337 -11.83 -9.89 -0.78
CA LEU A 337 -11.24 -8.78 -1.53
C LEU A 337 -9.93 -9.15 -2.22
N GLY A 338 -9.02 -9.89 -1.60
CA GLY A 338 -7.82 -10.42 -2.27
C GLY A 338 -8.17 -11.37 -3.42
N ARG A 339 -9.22 -12.18 -3.26
CA ARG A 339 -9.80 -13.02 -4.32
C ARG A 339 -10.50 -12.17 -5.39
N GLU A 340 -11.28 -11.15 -5.04
CA GLU A 340 -11.91 -10.25 -6.01
C GLU A 340 -10.91 -9.37 -6.75
N LEU A 341 -9.87 -8.87 -6.09
CA LEU A 341 -8.80 -8.05 -6.66
C LEU A 341 -7.93 -8.91 -7.59
N SER A 342 -7.50 -10.10 -7.15
CA SER A 342 -6.80 -11.07 -8.00
C SER A 342 -7.68 -11.56 -9.16
N ALA A 343 -8.97 -11.82 -8.94
CA ALA A 343 -9.90 -12.19 -10.00
C ALA A 343 -10.26 -11.02 -10.93
N ALA A 344 -10.25 -9.77 -10.46
CA ALA A 344 -10.43 -8.58 -11.28
C ALA A 344 -9.17 -8.27 -12.09
N LEU A 345 -7.99 -8.51 -11.53
CA LEU A 345 -6.69 -8.46 -12.21
C LEU A 345 -6.60 -9.54 -13.29
N LEU A 346 -6.99 -10.79 -12.99
CA LEU A 346 -7.04 -11.89 -13.98
C LEU A 346 -8.11 -11.67 -15.06
N ARG A 347 -9.25 -11.06 -14.74
CA ARG A 347 -10.29 -10.69 -15.73
C ARG A 347 -9.91 -9.48 -16.59
N ARG A 348 -9.02 -8.60 -16.12
CA ARG A 348 -8.52 -7.42 -16.85
C ARG A 348 -7.23 -7.72 -17.64
N GLY A 349 -6.44 -8.69 -17.21
CA GLY A 349 -5.32 -9.25 -17.98
C GLY A 349 -5.83 -10.23 -19.04
N GLY A 350 -6.52 -9.71 -20.05
CA GLY A 350 -7.02 -10.51 -21.17
C GLY A 350 -5.92 -11.39 -21.76
N ALA A 351 -6.29 -12.65 -21.99
CA ALA A 351 -5.50 -13.64 -22.70
C ALA A 351 -4.96 -13.07 -24.02
N SER A 352 -3.69 -12.71 -24.03
CA SER A 352 -2.84 -12.88 -25.20
C SER A 352 -1.77 -13.86 -24.79
N ALA A 353 -2.02 -15.14 -25.07
CA ALA A 353 -0.98 -16.15 -25.07
C ALA A 353 0.07 -15.72 -26.10
N VAL A 354 1.13 -15.07 -25.64
CA VAL A 354 2.39 -15.04 -26.37
C VAL A 354 3.00 -16.41 -26.12
N GLU A 355 2.79 -17.34 -27.06
CA GLU A 355 3.58 -18.55 -27.14
C GLU A 355 5.04 -18.15 -27.33
N PHE A 356 5.85 -18.35 -26.29
CA PHE A 356 7.29 -18.36 -26.44
C PHE A 356 7.68 -19.69 -27.11
N PRO A 357 8.40 -19.68 -28.24
CA PRO A 357 8.91 -20.92 -28.80
C PRO A 357 9.84 -21.57 -27.78
N LYS A 358 9.57 -22.85 -27.47
CA LYS A 358 10.46 -23.71 -26.68
C LYS A 358 11.86 -23.65 -27.28
N ALA A 359 12.82 -23.24 -26.48
CA ALA A 359 14.23 -23.42 -26.77
C ALA A 359 14.51 -24.93 -26.85
N SER A 360 14.56 -25.47 -28.07
CA SER A 360 15.16 -26.77 -28.37
C SER A 360 16.65 -26.59 -28.61
N SER A 361 17.42 -27.51 -28.03
CA SER A 361 18.86 -27.67 -28.12
C SER A 361 19.48 -27.20 -29.43
N THR A 362 20.50 -26.34 -29.30
CA THR A 362 21.55 -26.14 -30.28
C THR A 362 22.32 -27.44 -30.50
N GLU A 363 22.07 -28.10 -31.64
CA GLU A 363 23.10 -28.88 -32.33
C GLU A 363 23.72 -28.00 -33.43
N LEU A 364 25.05 -28.00 -33.43
CA LEU A 364 25.90 -27.51 -34.51
C LEU A 364 25.56 -28.20 -35.83
N LEU A 365 25.51 -27.46 -36.94
CA LEU A 365 26.07 -27.85 -38.24
C LEU A 365 26.14 -26.66 -39.22
N SER A 366 27.38 -26.28 -39.54
CA SER A 366 27.97 -25.93 -40.84
C SER A 366 27.12 -25.37 -42.02
N VAL A 367 27.48 -24.13 -42.42
CA VAL A 367 27.81 -23.61 -43.78
C VAL A 367 26.96 -24.03 -45.01
N GLN A 368 26.35 -23.05 -45.71
CA GLN A 368 26.71 -22.66 -47.09
C GLN A 368 25.96 -21.42 -47.62
N SER A 369 26.79 -20.52 -48.15
CA SER A 369 26.65 -19.48 -49.20
C SER A 369 25.46 -19.53 -50.19
N VAL A 370 25.06 -18.34 -50.66
CA VAL A 370 24.86 -17.90 -52.08
C VAL A 370 23.60 -17.02 -52.29
N GLN A 371 23.89 -15.74 -52.54
CA GLN A 371 23.37 -14.79 -53.55
C GLN A 371 21.88 -14.35 -53.65
N SER A 372 21.77 -13.01 -53.66
CA SER A 372 21.00 -12.12 -54.56
C SER A 372 19.47 -12.14 -54.56
N PHE A 373 18.87 -10.98 -54.25
CA PHE A 373 18.06 -10.25 -55.24
C PHE A 373 18.00 -8.75 -54.91
N GLU A 374 18.03 -7.95 -55.97
CA GLU A 374 18.14 -6.50 -56.03
C GLU A 374 16.79 -5.76 -55.87
N SER A 375 16.91 -4.49 -55.47
CA SER A 375 16.18 -3.30 -55.95
C SER A 375 14.68 -3.15 -55.65
N THR A 376 14.36 -2.12 -54.85
CA THR A 376 13.84 -0.85 -55.41
C THR A 376 13.95 0.31 -54.42
N ALA A 377 14.31 1.47 -54.97
CA ALA A 377 14.69 2.70 -54.31
C ALA A 377 13.49 3.58 -53.89
N SER A 378 13.73 4.51 -52.95
CA SER A 378 13.41 5.95 -53.06
C SER A 378 13.70 6.63 -51.69
N SER A 379 14.86 7.26 -51.51
CA SER A 379 15.08 8.72 -51.62
C SER A 379 14.46 9.55 -50.49
N CYS A 380 15.30 9.99 -49.55
CA CYS A 380 15.39 11.40 -49.12
C CYS A 380 16.72 11.60 -48.38
N GLY A 381 17.63 12.34 -49.00
CA GLY A 381 18.94 12.66 -48.42
C GLY A 381 18.89 13.80 -47.42
N VAL A 382 19.71 13.73 -46.38
CA VAL A 382 20.23 14.89 -45.65
C VAL A 382 21.69 14.64 -45.26
N SER A 383 22.50 15.61 -45.66
CA SER A 383 23.92 15.90 -45.45
C SER A 383 24.67 15.17 -44.33
N GLU A 384 25.69 14.45 -44.75
CA GLU A 384 26.80 13.91 -43.97
C GLU A 384 27.80 15.04 -43.62
N ARG A 385 28.13 15.23 -42.34
CA ARG A 385 29.35 15.93 -41.90
C ARG A 385 30.24 14.90 -41.21
N GLN A 386 31.28 14.49 -41.92
CA GLN A 386 32.37 13.68 -41.41
C GLN A 386 33.24 14.51 -40.46
N SER A 387 33.44 14.05 -39.24
CA SER A 387 34.64 14.36 -38.45
C SER A 387 35.13 13.09 -37.80
N SER A 388 36.23 12.58 -38.33
CA SER A 388 37.06 11.52 -37.81
C SER A 388 37.62 11.86 -36.43
N PHE A 389 37.44 10.97 -35.46
CA PHE A 389 38.37 10.83 -34.34
C PHE A 389 38.47 9.37 -33.93
N THR A 390 39.65 8.79 -34.20
CA THR A 390 40.11 7.50 -33.70
C THR A 390 40.68 7.69 -32.31
N ALA A 391 40.16 6.97 -31.32
CA ALA A 391 40.87 6.66 -30.08
C ALA A 391 40.38 5.32 -29.54
N ALA A 392 41.22 4.29 -29.70
CA ALA A 392 41.08 3.02 -29.04
C ALA A 392 41.38 3.20 -27.54
N ALA A 393 40.43 2.83 -26.68
CA ALA A 393 40.67 2.62 -25.26
C ALA A 393 40.03 1.30 -24.86
N SER A 394 40.88 0.28 -24.75
CA SER A 394 40.60 -1.00 -24.11
C SER A 394 40.12 -0.75 -22.67
N TRP A 395 38.92 -1.22 -22.34
CA TRP A 395 38.40 -1.28 -20.98
C TRP A 395 38.44 -2.74 -20.53
N GLU A 396 39.48 -3.12 -19.80
CA GLU A 396 39.46 -4.33 -18.98
C GLU A 396 38.89 -4.00 -17.59
N PRO A 397 37.90 -4.75 -17.08
CA PRO A 397 37.43 -4.59 -15.72
C PRO A 397 38.41 -5.29 -14.76
N LYS A 398 39.17 -4.51 -13.98
CA LYS A 398 39.88 -5.03 -12.80
C LYS A 398 38.85 -5.46 -11.76
N MET A 399 38.64 -6.77 -11.64
CA MET A 399 38.01 -7.35 -10.46
C MET A 399 38.87 -7.05 -9.23
N ARG A 400 38.33 -6.27 -8.29
CA ARG A 400 38.87 -6.18 -6.93
C ARG A 400 38.45 -7.43 -6.17
N THR A 401 39.42 -8.13 -5.60
CA THR A 401 39.21 -9.32 -4.78
C THR A 401 38.77 -8.93 -3.37
N LEU A 402 37.92 -9.78 -2.76
CA LEU A 402 37.35 -9.68 -1.41
C LEU A 402 38.36 -9.50 -0.27
N SER A 403 39.66 -9.64 -0.53
CA SER A 403 40.74 -9.39 0.43
C SER A 403 40.91 -7.91 0.80
N ASP A 404 40.48 -6.99 -0.08
CA ASP A 404 40.75 -5.56 0.09
C ASP A 404 39.72 -4.86 0.99
N PHE A 405 38.66 -5.57 1.41
CA PHE A 405 37.58 -5.02 2.24
C PHE A 405 37.73 -5.32 3.74
N LEU A 406 38.75 -6.10 4.15
CA LEU A 406 38.94 -6.55 5.54
C LEU A 406 40.08 -5.84 6.27
N LYS A 407 40.46 -4.63 5.87
CA LYS A 407 41.55 -3.87 6.51
C LYS A 407 41.24 -2.43 6.91
N ASP A 408 39.99 -1.98 6.76
CA ASP A 408 39.56 -0.66 7.26
C ASP A 408 38.53 -0.80 8.39
#